data_AF-A0A8B8AP36-F1
#
_entry.id   AF-A0A8B8AP36-F1
#
_cell.length_a   1.000
_cell.length_b   1.000
_cell.length_c   1.000
_cell.angle_alpha   90.00
_cell.angle_beta   90.00
_cell.angle_gamma   90.00
#
_symmetry.space_group_name_H-M   'P 1'
#
loop_
_entity.id
_entity.type
_entity.pdbx_description
1 polymer ?
#
loop_
_entity_poly.entity_id
_entity_poly.type
_entity_poly.pdbx_seq_one_letter_code
_entity_poly.pdbx_strand_id
1 'polypeptide(L)'
;MKMKRKWTTSTRFMLIILYFDLIKETITVPCPASLHTANDVQRCPRNELEWNAHAARLNCSSINQTCVNPSIFEYHCVLNKEGNGLLEVCAPSTHIFEQKCTEFNSLGKLIQASVINCSDALVTCPNAYRSTEMYKYQACYDVVYQSTRNEEAHCSSRSTEGKSHLGIAVGLSRRWDVYIW
;
A
#
# COMPACT_ATOMS: atom_id res chain seq x y z
N MET A 1 -12.55 13.16 -60.63
CA MET A 1 -11.20 12.64 -60.35
C MET A 1 -11.12 12.23 -58.88
N LYS A 2 -11.08 10.92 -58.55
CA LYS A 2 -10.98 10.43 -57.16
C LYS A 2 -9.53 10.03 -56.88
N MET A 3 -8.78 10.88 -56.17
CA MET A 3 -7.46 10.53 -55.66
C MET A 3 -7.60 9.50 -54.54
N LYS A 4 -7.22 8.24 -54.79
CA LYS A 4 -7.07 7.24 -53.74
C LYS A 4 -5.68 7.39 -53.12
N ARG A 5 -5.62 7.99 -51.94
CA ARG A 5 -4.42 8.10 -51.10
C ARG A 5 -3.96 6.67 -50.74
N LYS A 6 -2.89 6.18 -51.39
CA LYS A 6 -2.27 4.90 -51.05
C LYS A 6 -1.29 5.14 -49.90
N TRP A 7 -1.67 4.72 -48.71
CA TRP A 7 -0.79 4.75 -47.55
C TRP A 7 0.30 3.69 -47.73
N THR A 8 1.57 4.10 -47.68
CA THR A 8 2.70 3.19 -47.83
C THR A 8 2.82 2.31 -46.60
N THR A 9 3.25 1.06 -46.77
CA THR A 9 3.45 0.10 -45.67
C THR A 9 4.35 0.68 -44.57
N SER A 10 5.34 1.49 -44.96
CA SER A 10 6.23 2.22 -44.05
C SER A 10 5.48 3.18 -43.10
N THR A 11 4.53 3.97 -43.60
CA THR A 11 3.72 4.86 -42.75
C THR A 11 2.82 4.09 -41.76
N ARG A 12 2.41 2.87 -42.10
CA ARG A 12 1.65 2.00 -41.19
C ARG A 12 2.54 1.42 -40.08
N PHE A 13 3.76 0.99 -40.41
CA PHE A 13 4.71 0.48 -39.41
C PHE A 13 5.14 1.56 -38.41
N MET A 14 5.40 2.79 -38.87
CA MET A 14 5.77 3.90 -37.96
C MET A 14 4.63 4.26 -36.99
N LEU A 15 3.37 4.23 -37.45
CA LEU A 15 2.21 4.46 -36.57
C LEU A 15 2.02 3.33 -35.54
N ILE A 16 2.36 2.09 -35.89
CA ILE A 16 2.31 0.95 -34.96
C ILE A 16 3.41 1.07 -33.90
N ILE A 17 4.64 1.46 -34.27
CA ILE A 17 5.74 1.64 -33.32
C ILE A 17 5.42 2.80 -32.35
N LEU A 18 4.94 3.94 -32.86
CA LEU A 18 4.50 5.06 -32.01
C LEU A 18 3.32 4.70 -31.08
N TYR A 19 2.46 3.79 -31.50
CA TYR A 19 1.37 3.26 -30.67
C TYR A 19 1.89 2.30 -29.59
N PHE A 20 2.89 1.46 -29.90
CA PHE A 20 3.54 0.58 -28.92
C PHE A 20 4.35 1.35 -27.86
N ASP A 21 5.07 2.42 -28.25
CA ASP A 21 5.75 3.29 -27.29
C ASP A 21 4.77 4.03 -26.35
N LEU A 22 3.52 4.24 -26.80
CA LEU A 22 2.43 4.82 -26.02
C LEU A 22 1.78 3.80 -25.06
N ILE A 23 1.93 2.50 -25.32
CA ILE A 23 1.47 1.40 -24.46
C ILE A 23 2.67 0.84 -23.68
N LYS A 24 3.28 1.67 -22.83
CA LYS A 24 4.04 1.13 -21.69
C LYS A 24 3.03 0.65 -20.67
N GLU A 25 2.52 -0.57 -20.85
CA GLU A 25 1.80 -1.22 -19.75
C GLU A 25 2.73 -1.31 -18.54
N THR A 26 2.24 -0.83 -17.40
CA THR A 26 2.89 -0.99 -16.11
C THR A 26 2.80 -2.46 -15.72
N ILE A 27 3.73 -3.27 -16.22
CA ILE A 27 3.88 -4.66 -15.79
C ILE A 27 4.15 -4.60 -14.28
N THR A 28 3.21 -5.10 -13.48
CA THR A 28 3.43 -5.33 -12.05
C THR A 28 4.43 -6.47 -11.93
N VAL A 29 5.66 -6.15 -11.53
CA VAL A 29 6.75 -7.13 -11.45
C VAL A 29 6.84 -7.70 -10.03
N PRO A 30 6.66 -9.03 -9.84
CA PRO A 30 7.00 -9.69 -8.60
C PRO A 30 8.47 -9.49 -8.24
N CYS A 31 8.75 -9.16 -6.98
CA CYS A 31 10.11 -9.08 -6.49
C CYS A 31 10.29 -9.85 -5.18
N PRO A 32 11.05 -10.96 -5.17
CA PRO A 32 11.30 -11.71 -3.95
C PRO A 32 11.98 -10.92 -2.83
N ALA A 33 12.84 -9.95 -3.17
CA ALA A 33 13.48 -9.10 -2.19
C ALA A 33 12.48 -8.30 -1.34
N SER A 34 11.32 -7.94 -1.91
CA SER A 34 10.29 -7.21 -1.19
C SER A 34 9.79 -7.96 0.04
N LEU A 35 9.60 -9.26 -0.06
CA LEU A 35 9.09 -10.07 1.06
C LEU A 35 10.03 -10.01 2.27
N HIS A 36 11.34 -9.91 2.06
CA HIS A 36 12.33 -9.81 3.14
C HIS A 36 12.37 -8.44 3.82
N THR A 37 11.78 -7.42 3.20
CA THR A 37 11.70 -6.06 3.73
C THR A 37 10.34 -5.74 4.34
N ALA A 38 9.36 -6.64 4.19
CA ALA A 38 8.01 -6.45 4.69
C ALA A 38 8.00 -6.53 6.22
N ASN A 39 7.48 -5.49 6.86
CA ASN A 39 7.35 -5.39 8.29
C ASN A 39 5.97 -4.84 8.66
N ASP A 40 5.23 -5.57 9.50
CA ASP A 40 3.92 -5.12 9.97
C ASP A 40 4.07 -3.86 10.83
N VAL A 41 3.19 -2.89 10.62
CA VAL A 41 3.20 -1.62 11.34
C VAL A 41 1.82 -1.29 11.89
N GLN A 42 1.78 -0.63 13.04
CA GLN A 42 0.53 -0.17 13.64
C GLN A 42 -0.03 1.06 12.92
N ARG A 43 0.83 1.86 12.27
CA ARG A 43 0.42 3.09 11.59
C ARG A 43 1.30 3.38 10.38
N CYS A 44 0.66 3.83 9.30
CA CYS A 44 1.34 4.36 8.13
C CYS A 44 1.47 5.89 8.18
N PRO A 45 2.41 6.48 7.42
CA PRO A 45 2.57 7.92 7.32
C PRO A 45 1.29 8.68 6.95
N ARG A 46 1.09 9.83 7.61
CA ARG A 46 -0.08 10.70 7.42
C ARG A 46 0.10 11.81 6.41
N ASN A 47 1.34 12.08 6.04
CA ASN A 47 1.73 13.19 5.19
C ASN A 47 3.12 12.91 4.61
N GLU A 48 3.56 13.79 3.70
CA GLU A 48 4.84 13.67 3.00
C GLU A 48 6.05 13.72 3.94
N LEU A 49 6.00 14.51 5.01
CA LEU A 49 7.10 14.60 5.98
C LEU A 49 7.31 13.26 6.69
N GLU A 50 6.24 12.66 7.21
CA GLU A 50 6.29 11.33 7.82
C GLU A 50 6.69 10.27 6.77
N TRP A 51 6.19 10.38 5.54
CA TRP A 51 6.52 9.45 4.46
C TRP A 51 8.03 9.44 4.20
N ASN A 52 8.61 10.63 4.01
CA ASN A 52 10.04 10.79 3.76
C ASN A 52 10.89 10.30 4.94
N ALA A 53 10.45 10.54 6.17
CA ALA A 53 11.15 10.05 7.37
C ALA A 53 11.18 8.52 7.42
N HIS A 54 10.04 7.86 7.16
CA HIS A 54 9.97 6.40 7.14
C HIS A 54 10.73 5.80 5.94
N ALA A 55 10.63 6.41 4.76
CA ALA A 55 11.36 5.99 3.57
C ALA A 55 12.87 6.07 3.76
N ALA A 56 13.37 7.15 4.37
CA ALA A 56 14.77 7.31 4.71
C ALA A 56 15.24 6.27 5.73
N ARG A 57 14.39 5.91 6.70
CA ARG A 57 14.68 4.87 7.69
C ARG A 57 14.78 3.48 7.06
N LEU A 58 13.85 3.12 6.15
CA LEU A 58 13.86 1.81 5.49
C LEU A 58 14.95 1.71 4.40
N ASN A 59 15.35 2.84 3.81
CA ASN A 59 16.46 2.98 2.86
C ASN A 59 16.47 1.91 1.76
N CYS A 60 15.39 1.85 0.96
CA CYS A 60 15.23 0.82 -0.08
C CYS A 60 16.35 0.78 -1.12
N SER A 61 17.06 1.90 -1.34
CA SER A 61 18.24 1.96 -2.22
C SER A 61 19.43 1.13 -1.72
N SER A 62 19.47 0.79 -0.43
CA SER A 62 20.52 -0.05 0.14
C SER A 62 20.24 -1.56 0.00
N ILE A 63 19.01 -1.93 -0.37
CA ILE A 63 18.60 -3.33 -0.52
C ILE A 63 19.13 -3.87 -1.84
N ASN A 64 19.96 -4.91 -1.76
CA ASN A 64 20.48 -5.58 -2.94
C ASN A 64 19.40 -6.47 -3.58
N GLN A 65 18.95 -6.10 -4.77
CA GLN A 65 17.96 -6.84 -5.55
C GLN A 65 18.29 -6.76 -7.05
N THR A 66 17.84 -7.77 -7.80
CA THR A 66 18.04 -7.87 -9.26
C THR A 66 16.73 -8.00 -10.05
N CYS A 67 15.59 -7.91 -9.36
CA CYS A 67 14.25 -8.09 -9.95
C CYS A 67 13.82 -6.88 -10.79
N VAL A 68 14.26 -5.67 -10.42
CA VAL A 68 13.89 -4.42 -11.09
C VAL A 68 15.05 -3.41 -11.08
N ASN A 69 14.92 -2.33 -11.84
CA ASN A 69 15.83 -1.19 -11.69
C ASN A 69 15.75 -0.64 -10.25
N PRO A 70 16.88 -0.43 -9.55
CA PRO A 70 16.88 0.15 -8.20
C PRO A 70 16.10 1.47 -8.07
N SER A 71 16.01 2.27 -9.14
CA SER A 71 15.28 3.54 -9.12
C SER A 71 13.76 3.41 -8.95
N ILE A 72 13.19 2.23 -9.17
CA ILE A 72 11.76 1.96 -8.97
C ILE A 72 11.49 1.05 -7.78
N PHE A 73 12.53 0.63 -7.06
CA PHE A 73 12.41 -0.18 -5.85
C PHE A 73 12.34 0.74 -4.63
N GLU A 74 11.12 1.13 -4.27
CA GLU A 74 10.86 2.25 -3.38
C GLU A 74 10.12 1.83 -2.11
N TYR A 75 10.08 2.74 -1.15
CA TYR A 75 9.33 2.57 0.08
C TYR A 75 7.83 2.58 -0.19
N HIS A 76 7.13 1.68 0.48
CA HIS A 76 5.68 1.62 0.56
C HIS A 76 5.27 1.45 2.01
N CYS A 77 4.15 2.07 2.38
CA CYS A 77 3.38 1.70 3.56
C CYS A 77 1.97 1.43 3.11
N VAL A 78 1.54 0.17 3.17
CA VAL A 78 0.35 -0.28 2.47
C VAL A 78 -0.47 -1.29 3.26
N LEU A 79 -1.67 -1.59 2.77
CA LEU A 79 -2.48 -2.68 3.30
C LEU A 79 -1.75 -4.01 3.09
N ASN A 80 -1.92 -4.94 4.02
CA ASN A 80 -1.64 -6.35 3.74
C ASN A 80 -2.67 -6.89 2.74
N LYS A 81 -2.40 -8.10 2.23
CA LYS A 81 -3.28 -8.79 1.27
C LYS A 81 -4.71 -8.98 1.79
N GLU A 82 -4.86 -9.15 3.11
CA GLU A 82 -6.15 -9.36 3.76
C GLU A 82 -6.94 -8.04 3.95
N GLY A 83 -6.31 -6.88 3.77
CA GLY A 83 -6.91 -5.57 3.95
C GLY A 83 -7.22 -5.21 5.41
N ASN A 84 -6.75 -6.01 6.38
CA ASN A 84 -7.02 -5.85 7.81
C ASN A 84 -5.79 -5.44 8.63
N GLY A 85 -4.64 -5.28 7.97
CA GLY A 85 -3.38 -4.90 8.58
C GLY A 85 -2.60 -3.93 7.68
N LEU A 86 -1.59 -3.29 8.26
CA LEU A 86 -0.69 -2.39 7.57
C LEU A 86 0.73 -2.92 7.66
N LEU A 87 1.50 -2.73 6.60
CA LEU A 87 2.92 -3.07 6.58
C LEU A 87 3.71 -2.01 5.82
N GLU A 88 4.97 -1.83 6.21
CA GLU A 88 5.97 -1.13 5.42
C GLU A 88 6.81 -2.15 4.63
N VAL A 89 7.19 -1.80 3.41
CA VAL A 89 7.93 -2.70 2.51
C VAL A 89 8.71 -1.90 1.47
N CYS A 90 9.84 -2.44 1.00
CA CYS A 90 10.48 -1.97 -0.22
C CYS A 90 10.00 -2.80 -1.41
N ALA A 91 9.39 -2.17 -2.41
CA ALA A 91 8.87 -2.89 -3.56
C ALA A 91 8.90 -2.07 -4.86
N PRO A 92 8.77 -2.73 -6.03
CA PRO A 92 8.61 -2.02 -7.29
C PRO A 92 7.38 -1.10 -7.24
N SER A 93 7.57 0.18 -7.53
CA SER A 93 6.45 1.12 -7.69
C SER A 93 5.64 0.80 -8.94
N THR A 94 4.33 0.97 -8.84
CA THR A 94 3.38 0.73 -9.93
C THR A 94 2.24 1.75 -9.86
N HIS A 95 1.46 1.86 -10.93
CA HIS A 95 0.23 2.64 -10.91
C HIS A 95 -0.92 1.79 -10.39
N ILE A 96 -1.72 2.37 -9.51
CA ILE A 96 -2.94 1.77 -8.97
C ILE A 96 -4.12 2.41 -9.66
N PHE A 97 -4.99 1.58 -10.22
CA PHE A 97 -6.12 2.00 -11.02
C PHE A 97 -7.46 1.80 -10.31
N GLU A 98 -8.53 2.36 -10.88
CA GLU A 98 -9.93 2.13 -10.47
C GLU A 98 -10.28 2.63 -9.06
N GLN A 99 -9.63 3.69 -8.58
CA GLN A 99 -9.90 4.29 -7.26
C GLN A 99 -9.80 3.28 -6.10
N LYS A 100 -8.86 2.35 -6.22
CA LYS A 100 -8.55 1.33 -5.21
C LYS A 100 -7.39 1.75 -4.32
N CYS A 101 -7.39 1.27 -3.10
CA CYS A 101 -6.25 1.36 -2.20
C CYS A 101 -5.12 0.44 -2.68
N THR A 102 -3.91 0.70 -2.21
CA THR A 102 -2.72 -0.10 -2.51
C THR A 102 -2.56 -1.20 -1.45
N GLU A 103 -2.22 -2.41 -1.88
CA GLU A 103 -1.82 -3.50 -0.99
C GLU A 103 -0.50 -4.12 -1.42
N PHE A 104 0.18 -4.77 -0.48
CA PHE A 104 1.25 -5.71 -0.76
C PHE A 104 0.73 -7.14 -0.67
N ASN A 105 0.72 -7.82 -1.81
CA ASN A 105 0.38 -9.23 -1.87
C ASN A 105 1.61 -10.07 -1.54
N SER A 106 1.71 -10.55 -0.31
CA SER A 106 2.87 -11.34 0.17
C SER A 106 3.08 -12.64 -0.61
N LEU A 107 2.02 -13.26 -1.14
CA LEU A 107 2.12 -14.46 -2.00
C LEU A 107 2.65 -14.10 -3.39
N GLY A 108 2.12 -13.03 -3.98
CA GLY A 108 2.54 -12.50 -5.27
C GLY A 108 3.87 -11.75 -5.23
N LYS A 109 4.33 -11.36 -4.03
CA LYS A 109 5.54 -10.58 -3.76
C LYS A 109 5.56 -9.27 -4.54
N LEU A 110 4.40 -8.60 -4.62
CA LEU A 110 4.20 -7.41 -5.45
C LEU A 110 3.20 -6.44 -4.84
N ILE A 111 3.31 -5.19 -5.27
CA ILE A 111 2.33 -4.13 -5.00
C ILE A 111 1.22 -4.20 -6.04
N GLN A 112 -0.03 -4.15 -5.59
CA GLN A 112 -1.21 -4.17 -6.46
C GLN A 112 -2.36 -3.36 -5.88
N ALA A 113 -3.44 -3.25 -6.66
CA ALA A 113 -4.71 -2.71 -6.20
C ALA A 113 -5.37 -3.67 -5.21
N SER A 114 -5.86 -3.12 -4.10
CA SER A 114 -6.61 -3.84 -3.09
C SER A 114 -8.08 -3.96 -3.47
N VAL A 115 -8.80 -4.81 -2.73
CA VAL A 115 -10.28 -4.88 -2.78
C VAL A 115 -10.93 -3.68 -2.11
N ILE A 116 -10.19 -2.92 -1.29
CA ILE A 116 -10.68 -1.72 -0.62
C ILE A 116 -10.65 -0.53 -1.59
N ASN A 117 -11.79 0.16 -1.69
CA ASN A 117 -11.93 1.35 -2.52
C ASN A 117 -11.71 2.63 -1.69
N CYS A 118 -11.18 3.67 -2.35
CA CYS A 118 -11.07 5.01 -1.81
C CYS A 118 -11.98 6.01 -2.55
N SER A 119 -13.01 5.52 -3.25
CA SER A 119 -14.01 6.33 -3.95
C SER A 119 -14.90 7.12 -2.99
N ASP A 120 -15.32 6.50 -1.88
CA ASP A 120 -16.38 7.01 -1.00
C ASP A 120 -15.82 7.83 0.18
N ALA A 121 -14.54 8.17 0.12
CA ALA A 121 -13.83 8.91 1.15
C ALA A 121 -14.00 10.43 1.01
N LEU A 122 -13.81 11.16 2.12
CA LEU A 122 -13.74 12.64 2.11
C LEU A 122 -12.66 13.17 1.15
N VAL A 123 -11.54 12.46 1.08
CA VAL A 123 -10.48 12.68 0.09
C VAL A 123 -10.46 11.48 -0.83
N THR A 124 -11.09 11.64 -2.00
CA THR A 124 -11.16 10.61 -3.03
C THR A 124 -9.80 10.47 -3.73
N CYS A 125 -9.36 9.23 -3.93
CA CYS A 125 -8.20 8.93 -4.76
C CYS A 125 -8.54 9.04 -6.26
N PRO A 126 -7.62 9.46 -7.12
CA PRO A 126 -7.87 9.55 -8.56
C PRO A 126 -7.98 8.16 -9.20
N ASN A 127 -8.47 8.11 -10.44
CA ASN A 127 -8.57 6.86 -11.21
C ASN A 127 -7.23 6.14 -11.42
N ALA A 128 -6.12 6.88 -11.40
CA ALA A 128 -4.78 6.32 -11.42
C ALA A 128 -3.87 7.16 -10.52
N TYR A 129 -3.11 6.53 -9.62
CA TYR A 129 -2.05 7.16 -8.84
C TYR A 129 -0.86 6.23 -8.68
N ARG A 130 0.31 6.78 -8.31
CA ARG A 130 1.50 5.97 -8.08
C ARG A 130 1.43 5.33 -6.69
N SER A 131 1.73 4.05 -6.56
CA SER A 131 1.60 3.31 -5.30
C SER A 131 2.36 3.92 -4.10
N THR A 132 3.41 4.72 -4.36
CA THR A 132 4.16 5.49 -3.34
C THR A 132 3.40 6.71 -2.82
N GLU A 133 2.19 6.99 -3.31
CA GLU A 133 1.40 8.16 -2.95
C GLU A 133 0.20 7.80 -2.07
N MET A 134 0.06 6.55 -1.63
CA MET A 134 -1.10 6.14 -0.84
C MET A 134 -1.25 6.92 0.48
N TYR A 135 -0.16 7.47 1.03
CA TYR A 135 -0.23 8.37 2.18
C TYR A 135 -1.11 9.61 1.98
N LYS A 136 -1.41 9.99 0.72
CA LYS A 136 -2.33 11.09 0.41
C LYS A 136 -3.80 10.70 0.67
N TYR A 137 -4.11 9.41 0.73
CA TYR A 137 -5.47 8.87 0.82
C TYR A 137 -5.66 8.13 2.14
N GLN A 138 -5.71 8.89 3.24
CA GLN A 138 -5.78 8.34 4.61
C GLN A 138 -6.97 7.40 4.86
N ALA A 139 -8.05 7.55 4.11
CA ALA A 139 -9.19 6.64 4.17
C ALA A 139 -8.81 5.17 3.90
N CYS A 140 -7.77 4.92 3.10
CA CYS A 140 -7.24 3.57 2.88
C CYS A 140 -6.68 2.94 4.16
N TYR A 141 -6.17 3.73 5.11
CA TYR A 141 -5.67 3.23 6.38
C TYR A 141 -6.75 3.21 7.46
N ASP A 142 -7.73 4.12 7.38
CA ASP A 142 -8.79 4.25 8.38
C ASP A 142 -9.64 2.99 8.53
N VAL A 143 -9.77 2.17 7.48
CA VAL A 143 -10.46 0.87 7.54
C VAL A 143 -9.81 -0.06 8.57
N VAL A 144 -8.48 -0.07 8.64
CA VAL A 144 -7.72 -0.86 9.62
C VAL A 144 -7.80 -0.23 11.01
N TYR A 145 -7.71 1.10 11.11
CA TYR A 145 -7.82 1.79 12.40
C TYR A 145 -9.22 1.69 13.03
N GLN A 146 -10.25 1.46 12.21
CA GLN A 146 -11.61 1.22 12.70
C GLN A 146 -11.79 -0.22 13.16
N SER A 147 -11.26 -1.21 12.42
CA SER A 147 -11.37 -2.61 12.84
C SER A 147 -10.66 -2.86 14.17
N THR A 148 -9.44 -2.33 14.35
CA THR A 148 -8.68 -2.49 15.59
C THR A 148 -9.40 -1.88 16.80
N ARG A 149 -9.94 -0.67 16.68
CA ARG A 149 -10.72 -0.03 17.74
C ARG A 149 -11.99 -0.80 18.09
N ASN A 150 -12.67 -1.36 17.11
CA ASN A 150 -13.89 -2.14 17.34
C ASN A 150 -13.57 -3.46 18.08
N GLU A 151 -12.46 -4.11 17.73
CA GLU A 151 -11.98 -5.30 18.43
C GLU A 151 -11.58 -4.99 19.89
N GLU A 152 -10.88 -3.88 20.14
CA GLU A 152 -10.52 -3.43 21.49
C GLU A 152 -11.78 -3.11 22.33
N ALA A 153 -12.74 -2.39 21.75
CA ALA A 153 -14.01 -2.09 22.41
C ALA A 153 -14.81 -3.38 22.73
N HIS A 154 -14.80 -4.37 21.83
CA HIS A 154 -15.43 -5.66 22.06
C HIS A 154 -14.73 -6.47 23.17
N CYS A 155 -13.39 -6.47 23.23
CA CYS A 155 -12.66 -7.11 24.32
C CYS A 155 -12.89 -6.39 25.67
N SER A 156 -13.06 -5.06 25.66
CA SER A 156 -13.37 -4.28 26.86
C SER A 156 -14.79 -4.51 27.38
N SER A 157 -15.77 -4.74 26.51
CA SER A 157 -17.15 -5.08 26.94
C SER A 157 -17.29 -6.54 27.40
N ARG A 158 -16.52 -7.48 26.83
CA ARG A 158 -16.51 -8.88 27.26
C ARG A 158 -15.95 -9.10 28.67
N SER A 159 -15.15 -8.16 29.17
CA SER A 159 -14.64 -8.17 30.54
C SER A 159 -15.63 -7.60 31.58
N THR A 160 -16.72 -6.96 31.14
CA THR A 160 -17.80 -6.48 32.01
C THR A 160 -18.98 -7.44 32.15
N GLU A 161 -19.15 -8.41 31.25
CA GLU A 161 -20.27 -9.38 31.28
C GLU A 161 -20.03 -10.58 32.22
N GLY A 162 -18.82 -10.70 32.79
CA GLY A 162 -18.42 -11.80 33.69
C GLY A 162 -18.44 -11.47 35.19
N LYS A 163 -19.08 -10.37 35.62
CA LYS A 163 -19.15 -9.98 37.04
C LYS A 163 -20.58 -9.82 37.53
N SER A 164 -21.28 -10.93 37.67
CA SER A 164 -22.29 -11.07 38.72
C SER A 164 -21.75 -12.00 39.81
N HIS A 165 -21.65 -11.43 41.01
CA HIS A 165 -21.42 -12.05 42.31
C HIS A 165 -19.95 -12.18 42.82
N LEU A 166 -19.73 -11.51 43.96
CA LEU A 166 -18.54 -11.38 44.81
C LEU A 166 -17.40 -10.48 44.32
N GLY A 167 -17.33 -9.29 44.94
CA GLY A 167 -16.25 -8.33 44.75
C GLY A 167 -14.96 -8.71 45.47
N ILE A 168 -13.83 -8.36 44.85
CA ILE A 168 -12.68 -7.68 45.45
C ILE A 168 -12.11 -6.78 44.33
N ALA A 169 -11.95 -5.49 44.61
CA ALA A 169 -11.20 -4.60 43.74
C ALA A 169 -9.70 -4.91 43.91
N VAL A 170 -9.04 -5.40 42.86
CA VAL A 170 -7.59 -5.37 42.74
C VAL A 170 -7.27 -4.48 41.56
N GLY A 171 -6.87 -3.23 41.86
CA GLY A 171 -6.21 -2.38 40.89
C GLY A 171 -4.87 -3.01 40.53
N LEU A 172 -4.75 -3.47 39.29
CA LEU A 172 -3.47 -3.87 38.71
C LEU A 172 -3.11 -2.86 37.62
N SER A 173 -2.46 -1.79 38.07
CA SER A 173 -1.64 -0.94 37.22
C SER A 173 -0.61 -1.82 36.50
N ARG A 174 -0.66 -1.89 35.17
CA ARG A 174 0.43 -2.46 34.38
C ARG A 174 1.23 -1.35 33.73
N ARG A 175 2.16 -0.85 34.54
CA ARG A 175 3.47 -0.34 34.15
C ARG A 175 4.13 -1.37 33.20
N TRP A 176 4.50 -0.96 31.99
CA TRP A 176 5.58 -1.62 31.24
C TRP A 176 6.47 -0.57 30.61
N ASP A 177 7.75 -0.79 30.85
CA ASP A 177 8.82 0.18 30.81
C ASP A 177 9.31 0.47 29.39
N VAL A 178 9.70 1.73 29.21
CA VAL A 178 10.53 2.22 28.12
C VAL A 178 11.92 1.58 28.26
N TYR A 179 12.37 0.84 27.24
CA TYR A 179 13.80 0.61 27.04
C TYR A 179 14.17 1.02 25.61
N ILE A 180 14.83 2.17 25.58
CA ILE A 180 15.66 2.69 24.49
C ILE A 180 17.02 2.02 24.60
N TRP A 181 17.60 1.63 23.47
CA TRP A 181 19.04 1.66 23.23
C TRP A 181 19.28 2.38 21.90
#